data_AF-A0AAD3DLS1-F1
#
_entry.id   AF-A0AAD3DLS1-F1
#
_cell.length_a   1.000
_cell.length_b   1.000
_cell.length_c   1.000
_cell.angle_alpha   90.00
_cell.angle_beta   90.00
_cell.angle_gamma   90.00
#
_symmetry.space_group_name_H-M   'P 1'
#
loop_
_entity.id
_entity.type
_entity.pdbx_description
1 polymer ?
#
loop_
_entity_poly.entity_id
_entity_poly.type
_entity_poly.pdbx_seq_one_letter_code
_entity_poly.pdbx_strand_id
1 'polypeptide(L)'
;MASPVEEGGRVVKHVIESGAFDDVRKLVFDELKHSAALRDYVREQVESSKTLSGGKQSKERKRVLDELQTELKDRLVERASRVVWEILTKSDGRVAQDIEQKVRVG
;
A
#
# COMPACT_ATOMS: atom_id res chain seq x y z
N MET A 1 32.36 9.24 18.89
CA MET A 1 30.93 9.53 18.62
C MET A 1 30.67 9.06 17.20
N ALA A 2 29.72 8.16 16.98
CA ALA A 2 29.34 7.76 15.62
C ALA A 2 28.65 8.95 14.92
N SER A 3 28.81 9.06 13.60
CA SER A 3 28.08 10.06 12.82
C SER A 3 26.58 9.73 12.81
N PRO A 4 25.66 10.73 12.76
CA PRO A 4 24.22 10.49 12.61
C PRO A 4 23.86 9.55 11.44
N VAL A 5 24.66 9.55 10.38
CA VAL A 5 24.50 8.65 9.22
C VAL A 5 24.83 7.20 9.58
N GLU A 6 25.87 6.97 10.39
CA GLU A 6 26.26 5.64 10.86
C GLU A 6 25.25 5.08 11.87
N GLU A 7 24.61 5.96 12.64
CA GLU A 7 23.53 5.61 13.55
C GLU A 7 22.25 5.25 12.80
N GLY A 8 21.85 6.04 11.80
CA GLY A 8 20.72 5.71 10.92
C GLY A 8 20.90 4.37 10.19
N GLY A 9 22.10 4.10 9.68
CA GLY A 9 22.41 2.81 9.04
C GLY A 9 22.27 1.61 9.97
N ARG A 10 22.68 1.74 11.24
CA ARG A 10 22.53 0.68 12.26
C ARG A 10 21.07 0.42 12.61
N VAL A 11 20.28 1.48 12.77
CA VAL A 11 18.83 1.37 13.02
C VAL A 11 18.14 0.65 11.87
N VAL A 12 18.38 1.07 10.62
CA VAL A 12 17.78 0.42 9.43
C VAL A 12 18.16 -1.05 9.36
N LYS A 13 19.44 -1.38 9.55
CA LYS A 13 19.91 -2.76 9.56
C LYS A 13 19.19 -3.59 10.63
N HIS A 14 19.07 -3.07 11.85
CA HIS A 14 18.37 -3.75 12.94
C HIS A 14 16.88 -3.97 12.64
N VAL A 15 16.19 -2.97 12.06
CA VAL A 15 14.76 -3.10 11.68
C VAL A 15 14.53 -4.16 10.61
N ILE A 16 15.47 -4.31 9.67
CA ILE A 16 15.42 -5.37 8.66
C ILE A 16 15.70 -6.73 9.30
N GLU A 17 16.79 -6.86 10.07
CA GLU A 17 17.23 -8.13 10.66
C GLU A 17 16.26 -8.65 11.74
N SER A 18 15.57 -7.77 12.45
CA SER A 18 14.56 -8.14 13.45
C SER A 18 13.24 -8.64 12.83
N GLY A 19 13.05 -8.50 11.52
CA GLY A 19 11.78 -8.81 10.85
C GLY A 19 10.68 -7.76 11.09
N ALA A 20 10.99 -6.68 11.82
CA ALA A 20 10.04 -5.61 12.10
C ALA A 20 9.51 -4.95 10.82
N PHE A 21 10.36 -4.80 9.80
CA PHE A 21 9.94 -4.29 8.48
C PHE A 21 8.84 -5.15 7.83
N ASP A 22 8.99 -6.47 7.86
CA ASP A 22 8.02 -7.38 7.24
C ASP A 22 6.68 -7.38 7.98
N ASP A 23 6.70 -7.23 9.30
CA ASP A 23 5.47 -7.12 10.08
C ASP A 23 4.73 -5.80 9.84
N VAL A 24 5.46 -4.68 9.77
CA VAL A 24 4.89 -3.39 9.37
C VAL A 24 4.27 -3.48 7.98
N ARG A 25 4.96 -4.14 7.03
CA ARG A 25 4.43 -4.39 5.69
C ARG A 25 3.14 -5.20 5.71
N LYS A 26 3.06 -6.27 6.52
CA LYS A 26 1.83 -7.07 6.68
C LYS A 26 0.69 -6.23 7.25
N LEU A 27 0.96 -5.44 8.31
CA LEU A 27 -0.05 -4.58 8.93
C LEU A 27 -0.60 -3.56 7.94
N VAL A 28 0.28 -2.87 7.19
CA VAL A 28 -0.14 -1.94 6.13
C VAL A 28 -1.00 -2.66 5.09
N PHE A 29 -0.60 -3.86 4.65
CA PHE A 29 -1.38 -4.62 3.67
C PHE A 29 -2.77 -5.00 4.18
N ASP A 30 -2.88 -5.36 5.46
CA ASP A 30 -4.16 -5.68 6.08
C ASP A 30 -5.04 -4.43 6.25
N GLU A 31 -4.49 -3.29 6.65
CA GLU A 31 -5.25 -2.02 6.67
C GLU A 31 -5.77 -1.64 5.28
N LEU A 32 -4.96 -1.81 4.23
CA LEU A 32 -5.39 -1.56 2.85
C LEU A 32 -6.55 -2.47 2.42
N LYS A 33 -6.51 -3.78 2.75
CA LYS A 33 -7.59 -4.73 2.41
C LYS A 33 -8.92 -4.35 3.05
N HIS A 34 -8.89 -3.81 4.26
CA HIS A 34 -10.10 -3.47 5.02
C HIS A 34 -10.59 -2.04 4.75
N SER A 35 -9.81 -1.22 4.03
CA SER A 35 -10.18 0.16 3.69
C SER A 35 -11.44 0.22 2.82
N ALA A 36 -12.54 0.71 3.41
CA ALA A 36 -13.78 0.99 2.67
C ALA A 36 -13.55 2.05 1.57
N ALA A 37 -12.80 3.11 1.90
CA ALA A 37 -12.49 4.18 0.96
C ALA A 37 -11.73 3.70 -0.28
N LEU A 38 -10.78 2.76 -0.15
CA LEU A 38 -10.10 2.16 -1.31
C LEU A 38 -11.04 1.28 -2.12
N ARG A 39 -11.89 0.48 -1.46
CA ARG A 39 -12.88 -0.37 -2.15
C ARG A 39 -13.88 0.47 -2.95
N ASP A 40 -14.38 1.55 -2.38
CA ASP A 40 -15.33 2.44 -3.05
C ASP A 40 -14.67 3.19 -4.22
N TYR A 41 -13.42 3.65 -4.04
CA TYR A 41 -12.65 4.24 -5.13
C TYR A 41 -12.42 3.25 -6.29
N VAL A 42 -12.04 2.00 -6.00
CA VAL A 42 -11.90 0.96 -7.04
C VAL A 42 -13.22 0.74 -7.76
N ARG A 43 -14.34 0.66 -7.03
CA ARG A 43 -15.68 0.50 -7.63
C ARG A 43 -15.98 1.65 -8.61
N GLU A 44 -15.77 2.90 -8.20
CA GLU A 44 -16.00 4.07 -9.05
C GLU A 44 -15.12 4.06 -10.31
N GLN A 45 -13.85 3.68 -10.19
CA GLN A 45 -12.95 3.58 -11.34
C GLN A 45 -13.37 2.45 -12.31
N VAL A 46 -13.90 1.35 -11.79
CA VAL A 46 -14.44 0.26 -12.61
C VAL A 46 -15.74 0.69 -13.30
N GLU A 47 -16.66 1.35 -12.59
CA GLU A 47 -17.93 1.84 -13.15
C GLU A 47 -17.73 2.88 -14.26
N SER A 48 -16.66 3.68 -14.16
CA SER A 48 -16.29 4.69 -15.16
C SER A 48 -15.31 4.18 -16.23
N SER A 49 -14.98 2.89 -16.23
CA SER A 49 -13.98 2.31 -17.14
C SER A 49 -14.41 2.39 -18.60
N LYS A 50 -13.47 2.83 -19.44
CA LYS A 50 -13.62 2.83 -20.91
C LYS A 50 -13.58 1.42 -21.48
N THR A 51 -12.77 0.54 -20.87
CA THR A 51 -12.73 -0.89 -21.22
C THR A 51 -14.09 -1.55 -21.09
N LEU A 52 -14.89 -1.14 -20.09
CA LEU A 52 -16.23 -1.66 -19.86
C LEU A 52 -17.34 -0.87 -20.57
N SER A 53 -17.18 0.45 -20.77
CA SER A 53 -18.19 1.30 -21.41
C SER A 53 -18.21 1.21 -22.94
N GLY A 54 -17.11 0.77 -23.56
CA GLY A 54 -16.99 0.58 -25.00
C GLY A 54 -17.76 -0.66 -25.48
N GLY A 55 -18.98 -0.47 -25.94
CA GLY A 55 -19.82 -1.55 -26.45
C GLY A 55 -19.14 -2.39 -27.55
N LYS A 56 -19.38 -3.71 -27.46
CA LYS A 56 -19.17 -4.76 -28.48
C LYS A 56 -17.71 -5.15 -28.75
N GLN A 57 -17.30 -6.25 -28.14
CA GLN A 57 -16.86 -7.46 -28.82
C GLN A 57 -16.91 -8.61 -27.81
N SER A 58 -17.18 -9.84 -28.26
CA SER A 58 -17.01 -11.06 -27.46
C SER A 58 -15.52 -11.23 -27.15
N LYS A 59 -14.96 -10.38 -26.29
CA LYS A 59 -13.61 -10.50 -25.77
C LYS A 59 -13.63 -11.59 -24.72
N GLU A 60 -12.62 -12.44 -24.74
CA GLU A 60 -12.39 -13.39 -23.66
C GLU A 60 -12.27 -12.63 -22.33
N ARG A 61 -12.93 -13.14 -21.28
CA ARG A 61 -12.98 -12.52 -19.95
C ARG A 61 -11.60 -12.12 -19.45
N LYS A 62 -10.59 -12.97 -19.67
CA LYS A 62 -9.20 -12.71 -19.27
C LYS A 62 -8.66 -11.44 -19.91
N ARG A 63 -8.86 -11.28 -21.22
CA ARG A 63 -8.43 -10.09 -21.95
C ARG A 63 -9.10 -8.81 -21.44
N VAL A 64 -10.39 -8.86 -21.12
CA VAL A 64 -11.10 -7.72 -20.52
C VAL A 64 -10.51 -7.35 -19.16
N LEU A 65 -10.19 -8.34 -18.34
CA LEU A 65 -9.56 -8.11 -17.02
C LEU A 65 -8.16 -7.54 -17.16
N ASP A 66 -7.35 -8.03 -18.11
CA ASP A 66 -6.00 -7.52 -18.35
C ASP A 66 -6.02 -6.07 -18.88
N GLU A 67 -6.95 -5.76 -19.79
CA GLU A 67 -7.17 -4.40 -20.31
C GLU A 67 -7.66 -3.45 -19.20
N LEU A 68 -8.61 -3.88 -18.38
CA LEU A 68 -9.12 -3.12 -17.23
C LEU A 68 -8.02 -2.87 -16.18
N GLN A 69 -7.22 -3.90 -15.86
CA GLN A 69 -6.11 -3.76 -14.94
C GLN A 69 -5.08 -2.76 -15.48
N THR A 70 -4.76 -2.83 -16.77
CA THR A 70 -3.82 -1.90 -17.41
C THR A 70 -4.35 -0.47 -17.39
N GLU A 71 -5.63 -0.26 -17.70
CA GLU A 71 -6.29 1.05 -17.69
C GLU A 71 -6.24 1.70 -16.30
N LEU A 72 -6.53 0.92 -15.26
CA LEU A 72 -6.72 1.44 -13.91
C LEU A 72 -5.45 1.45 -13.06
N LYS A 73 -4.40 0.70 -13.46
CA LYS A 73 -3.20 0.44 -12.65
C LYS A 73 -2.63 1.69 -11.99
N ASP A 74 -2.28 2.70 -12.78
CA ASP A 74 -1.53 3.85 -12.27
C ASP A 74 -2.35 4.66 -11.24
N ARG A 75 -3.65 4.85 -11.49
CA ARG A 75 -4.55 5.56 -10.57
C ARG A 75 -4.76 4.79 -9.27
N LEU A 76 -4.95 3.48 -9.36
CA LEU A 76 -5.12 2.62 -8.19
C LEU A 76 -3.84 2.57 -7.35
N VAL A 77 -2.66 2.49 -7.99
CA VAL A 77 -1.37 2.54 -7.32
C VAL A 77 -1.16 3.89 -6.65
N GLU A 78 -1.47 4.99 -7.32
CA GLU A 78 -1.34 6.33 -6.72
C GLU A 78 -2.24 6.47 -5.50
N ARG A 79 -3.52 6.09 -5.60
CA ARG A 79 -4.46 6.18 -4.48
C ARG A 79 -4.03 5.28 -3.31
N ALA A 80 -3.63 4.05 -3.58
CA ALA A 80 -3.12 3.13 -2.56
C ALA A 80 -1.87 3.70 -1.89
N SER A 81 -0.93 4.27 -2.65
CA SER A 81 0.31 4.84 -2.11
C SER A 81 0.04 6.01 -1.16
N ARG A 82 -0.95 6.87 -1.48
CA ARG A 82 -1.38 7.95 -0.57
C ARG A 82 -1.97 7.39 0.73
N VAL A 83 -2.84 6.38 0.64
CA VAL A 83 -3.43 5.74 1.83
C VAL A 83 -2.35 5.06 2.68
N VAL A 84 -1.35 4.41 2.07
CA VAL A 84 -0.19 3.86 2.79
C VAL A 84 0.55 4.96 3.55
N TRP A 85 0.81 6.09 2.90
CA TRP A 85 1.50 7.22 3.55
C TRP A 85 0.70 7.75 4.74
N GLU A 86 -0.62 7.89 4.60
CA GLU A 86 -1.51 8.27 5.69
C GLU A 86 -1.46 7.26 6.85
N ILE A 87 -1.48 5.95 6.55
CA ILE A 87 -1.37 4.88 7.56
C ILE A 87 -0.04 4.94 8.31
N LEU A 88 1.07 5.17 7.60
CA LEU A 88 2.42 5.21 8.18
C LEU A 88 2.67 6.47 9.02
N THR A 89 2.08 7.61 8.62
CA THR A 89 2.31 8.91 9.28
C THR A 89 1.31 9.24 10.37
N LYS A 90 0.21 8.48 10.45
CA LYS A 90 -0.79 8.62 11.51
C LYS A 90 -0.19 8.16 12.85
N SER A 91 0.20 9.11 13.69
CA SER A 91 0.94 8.90 14.94
C SER A 91 0.15 8.13 16.01
N ASP A 92 -1.18 8.22 16.01
CA ASP A 92 -2.07 7.43 16.86
C ASP A 92 -2.52 6.11 16.19
N GLY A 93 -2.00 5.82 14.99
CA GLY A 93 -2.34 4.64 14.21
C GLY A 93 -1.63 3.38 14.70
N ARG A 94 -2.28 2.22 14.50
CA ARG A 94 -1.75 0.91 14.88
C ARG A 94 -0.35 0.63 14.30
N VAL A 95 -0.09 1.09 13.08
CA VAL A 95 1.21 0.91 12.42
C VAL A 95 2.29 1.75 13.08
N ALA A 96 2.02 3.01 13.42
CA ALA A 96 2.97 3.86 14.14
C ALA A 96 3.30 3.29 15.53
N GLN A 97 2.29 2.78 16.25
CA GLN A 97 2.48 2.13 17.55
C GLN A 97 3.33 0.84 17.45
N ASP A 98 3.11 0.00 16.42
CA ASP A 98 3.90 -1.22 16.22
C ASP A 98 5.37 -0.88 15.87
N ILE A 99 5.59 0.17 15.07
CA ILE A 99 6.92 0.69 14.78
C ILE A 99 7.59 1.16 16.08
N GLU A 100 6.92 1.97 16.90
CA GLU A 100 7.50 2.43 18.17
C GLU A 100 7.85 1.29 19.11
N GLN A 101 7.04 0.22 19.16
CA GLN A 101 7.31 -0.95 20.00
C GLN A 101 8.50 -1.77 19.48
N LYS A 102 8.63 -1.94 18.17
CA LYS A 102 9.67 -2.80 17.57
C LYS A 102 11.00 -2.11 17.33
N VAL A 103 10.98 -0.80 17.13
CA VAL A 103 12.19 0.02 16.88
C VAL A 103 12.74 0.61 18.17
N ARG A 104 12.05 0.46 19.32
CA ARG A 104 12.62 0.82 20.63
C ARG A 104 13.83 -0.06 20.93
N VAL A 105 15.00 0.45 20.56
CA VAL A 105 16.30 -0.08 20.99
C VAL A 105 16.38 0.19 22.49
N GLY A 106 16.58 -0.88 23.27
CA GLY A 106 16.94 -0.77 24.69
C GLY A 106 18.33 -0.17 24.88
#